data_AF-A0A412B1J7-F1
#
_entry.id   AF-A0A412B1J7-F1
#
_cell.length_a   1.000
_cell.length_b   1.000
_cell.length_c   1.000
_cell.angle_alpha   90.00
_cell.angle_beta   90.00
_cell.angle_gamma   90.00
#
_symmetry.space_group_name_H-M   'P 1'
#
loop_
_entity.id
_entity.type
_entity.pdbx_description
1 polymer ?
#
loop_
_entity_poly.entity_id
_entity_poly.type
_entity_poly.pdbx_seq_one_letter_code
_entity_poly.pdbx_strand_id
1 'polypeptide(L)'
;MFGKMGGVFVAVSIVMFAFATLVSWSYYGEKSLEYLAGERLIPIYRFLYAVCAALGCVLSLDSVWKAADTFNGLMTIPNMIALALLSREVFEEMKKHRLVKGGAKSSLP
;
A
#
# COMPACT_ATOMS: atom_id res chain seq x y z
N MET A 1 19.35 25.22 -16.55
CA MET A 1 20.02 24.33 -17.52
C MET A 1 19.11 23.28 -18.15
N PHE A 2 17.92 22.99 -17.62
CA PHE A 2 16.85 22.35 -18.38
C PHE A 2 15.66 23.32 -18.42
N GLY A 3 15.42 23.94 -19.58
CA GLY A 3 14.37 24.97 -19.76
C GLY A 3 12.96 24.39 -19.72
N LYS A 4 11.99 25.10 -20.33
CA LYS A 4 10.55 24.76 -20.43
C LYS A 4 10.25 23.26 -20.69
N MET A 5 11.11 22.58 -21.45
CA MET A 5 11.00 21.15 -21.77
C MET A 5 11.19 20.21 -20.56
N GLY A 6 12.07 20.55 -19.61
CA GLY A 6 12.26 19.79 -18.38
C GLY A 6 11.04 19.86 -17.46
N GLY A 7 10.43 21.04 -17.36
CA GLY A 7 9.19 21.23 -16.59
C GLY A 7 8.02 20.41 -17.15
N VAL A 8 7.86 20.38 -18.48
CA VAL A 8 6.82 19.56 -19.14
C VAL A 8 7.06 18.07 -18.92
N PHE A 9 8.31 17.60 -19.04
CA PHE A 9 8.64 16.19 -18.81
C PHE A 9 8.32 15.75 -17.37
N VAL A 10 8.69 16.57 -16.38
CA VAL A 10 8.39 16.31 -14.96
C VAL A 10 6.88 16.33 -14.72
N ALA A 11 6.15 17.27 -15.31
CA ALA A 11 4.70 17.34 -15.16
C ALA A 11 4.01 16.07 -15.70
N VAL A 12 4.39 15.61 -16.90
CA VAL A 12 3.86 14.36 -17.48
C VAL A 12 4.19 13.15 -16.61
N SER A 13 5.43 13.07 -16.13
CA SER A 13 5.88 11.96 -15.27
C SER A 13 5.12 11.92 -13.95
N ILE A 14 4.90 13.08 -13.31
CA ILE A 14 4.13 13.17 -12.06
C ILE A 14 2.67 12.79 -12.28
N VAL A 15 2.05 13.19 -13.40
CA VAL A 15 0.67 12.80 -13.71
C VAL A 15 0.54 11.29 -13.87
N MET A 16 1.46 10.66 -14.62
CA MET A 16 1.46 9.20 -14.79
C MET A 16 1.72 8.47 -13.45
N PHE A 17 2.65 8.98 -12.64
CA PHE A 17 2.95 8.43 -11.33
C PHE A 17 1.77 8.55 -10.37
N ALA A 18 1.16 9.73 -10.27
CA ALA A 18 -0.01 9.98 -9.45
C ALA A 18 -1.18 9.07 -9.86
N PHE A 19 -1.40 8.88 -11.17
CA PHE A 19 -2.41 7.94 -11.65
C PHE A 19 -2.15 6.50 -11.21
N ALA A 20 -0.91 6.02 -11.35
CA ALA A 20 -0.53 4.67 -10.90
C ALA A 20 -0.71 4.49 -9.38
N THR A 21 -0.37 5.52 -8.60
CA THR A 21 -0.59 5.55 -7.16
C THR A 21 -2.09 5.48 -6.83
N LEU A 22 -2.92 6.32 -7.44
CA LEU A 22 -4.38 6.32 -7.21
C LEU A 22 -5.01 4.96 -7.52
N VAL A 23 -4.66 4.33 -8.65
CA VAL A 23 -5.16 3.00 -9.01
C VAL A 23 -4.76 1.96 -7.97
N SER A 24 -3.51 1.99 -7.51
CA SER A 24 -3.01 1.07 -6.47
C SER A 24 -3.78 1.23 -5.17
N TRP A 25 -3.95 2.46 -4.68
CA TRP A 25 -4.67 2.74 -3.43
C TRP A 25 -6.16 2.39 -3.53
N SER A 26 -6.81 2.66 -4.66
CA SER A 26 -8.19 2.25 -4.92
C SER A 26 -8.34 0.73 -4.84
N TYR A 27 -7.42 -0.02 -5.45
CA TYR A 27 -7.45 -1.48 -5.44
C TYR A 27 -7.21 -2.07 -4.04
N TYR A 28 -6.23 -1.56 -3.30
CA TYR A 28 -6.00 -1.98 -1.91
C TYR A 28 -7.21 -1.72 -1.02
N GLY A 29 -7.87 -0.58 -1.22
CA GLY A 29 -9.10 -0.24 -0.52
C GLY A 29 -10.26 -1.16 -0.86
N GLU A 30 -10.46 -1.46 -2.15
CA GLU A 30 -11.50 -2.39 -2.60
C GLU A 30 -11.31 -3.77 -1.99
N LYS A 31 -10.07 -4.30 -2.00
CA LYS A 31 -9.75 -5.62 -1.44
C LYS A 31 -9.89 -5.68 0.08
N SER A 32 -9.49 -4.63 0.79
CA SER A 32 -9.66 -4.58 2.25
C SER A 32 -11.13 -4.47 2.65
N LEU A 33 -11.95 -3.75 1.88
CA LEU A 33 -13.39 -3.66 2.12
C LEU A 33 -14.12 -4.96 1.75
N GLU A 34 -13.73 -5.61 0.65
CA GLU A 34 -14.21 -6.93 0.26
C GLU A 34 -13.98 -7.96 1.37
N TYR A 35 -12.79 -7.93 1.99
CA TYR A 35 -12.46 -8.80 3.13
C TYR A 35 -13.30 -8.49 4.38
N LEU A 36 -13.61 -7.22 4.65
CA LEU A 36 -14.31 -6.82 5.86
C LEU A 36 -15.84 -6.95 5.77
N ALA A 37 -16.42 -6.65 4.60
CA ALA A 37 -17.86 -6.45 4.46
C ALA A 37 -18.48 -7.10 3.20
N GLY A 38 -17.69 -7.87 2.43
CA GLY A 38 -18.13 -8.64 1.27
C GLY A 38 -18.30 -7.84 -0.03
N GLU A 39 -18.48 -8.55 -1.15
CA GLU A 39 -18.49 -7.98 -2.52
C GLU A 39 -19.59 -6.93 -2.78
N ARG A 40 -20.60 -6.81 -1.93
CA ARG A 40 -21.75 -5.91 -2.14
C ARG A 40 -21.40 -4.43 -2.03
N LEU A 41 -20.28 -4.07 -1.39
CA LEU A 41 -19.91 -2.67 -1.14
C LEU A 41 -18.87 -2.11 -2.12
N ILE A 42 -18.38 -2.92 -3.06
CA ILE A 42 -17.43 -2.53 -4.11
C ILE A 42 -17.88 -1.26 -4.89
N PRO A 43 -19.13 -1.15 -5.41
CA PRO A 43 -19.52 0.03 -6.18
C PRO A 43 -19.63 1.29 -5.31
N ILE A 44 -20.01 1.15 -4.04
CA ILE A 44 -20.07 2.26 -3.08
C ILE A 44 -18.65 2.75 -2.76
N TYR A 45 -17.69 1.83 -2.61
CA TYR A 45 -16.29 2.17 -2.39
C TYR A 45 -15.70 2.98 -3.54
N ARG A 46 -15.93 2.56 -4.79
CA ARG A 46 -15.46 3.31 -5.98
C ARG A 46 -16.03 4.72 -6.03
N PHE A 47 -17.30 4.91 -5.67
CA PHE A 47 -17.90 6.24 -5.59
C PHE A 47 -17.28 7.09 -4.48
N LEU A 48 -17.11 6.52 -3.28
CA LEU A 48 -16.50 7.20 -2.15
C LEU A 48 -15.04 7.60 -2.44
N TYR A 49 -14.27 6.71 -3.09
CA TYR A 49 -12.90 6.97 -3.51
C TYR A 49 -12.82 8.13 -4.50
N ALA A 50 -13.73 8.19 -5.49
CA ALA A 50 -13.80 9.30 -6.44
C ALA A 50 -14.13 10.63 -5.75
N VAL A 51 -15.06 10.63 -4.79
CA VAL A 51 -15.39 11.82 -3.99
C VAL A 51 -14.19 12.26 -3.13
N CYS A 52 -13.50 11.33 -2.46
CA CYS A 52 -12.29 11.62 -1.70
C CYS A 52 -11.17 12.18 -2.59
N ALA A 53 -10.97 11.64 -3.79
CA ALA A 53 -10.01 12.17 -4.75
C ALA A 53 -10.35 13.61 -5.18
N ALA A 54 -11.64 13.90 -5.43
CA ALA A 54 -12.10 15.25 -5.75
C ALA A 54 -11.93 16.22 -4.57
N LEU A 55 -12.24 15.78 -3.34
CA LEU A 55 -12.01 16.56 -2.12
C LEU A 55 -10.52 16.83 -1.88
N GLY A 56 -9.64 15.90 -2.26
CA GLY A 56 -8.19 16.07 -2.21
C GLY A 56 -7.66 17.21 -3.07
N CYS A 57 -8.39 17.60 -4.13
CA CYS A 57 -8.06 18.79 -4.93
C CYS A 57 -8.49 20.10 -4.27
N VAL A 58 -9.44 20.07 -3.34
CA VAL A 58 -10.01 21.24 -2.65
C VAL A 58 -9.33 21.49 -1.30
N LEU A 59 -8.92 20.41 -0.61
CA LEU A 59 -8.22 20.47 0.67
C LEU A 59 -6.77 20.93 0.50
N SER A 60 -6.25 21.63 1.51
CA SER A 60 -4.84 22.04 1.52
C SER A 60 -3.92 20.82 1.58
N LEU A 61 -2.84 20.84 0.79
CA LEU A 61 -1.85 19.74 0.73
C LEU A 61 -1.41 19.32 2.13
N ASP A 62 -1.05 20.29 3.00
CA ASP A 62 -0.59 20.04 4.37
C ASP A 62 -1.61 19.26 5.22
N SER A 63 -2.90 19.56 5.08
CA SER A 63 -3.97 18.84 5.78
C SER A 63 -4.11 17.41 5.27
N VAL A 64 -3.99 17.21 3.96
CA VAL A 64 -4.04 15.86 3.34
C VAL A 64 -2.84 15.02 3.79
N TRP A 65 -1.64 15.60 3.81
CA TRP A 65 -0.42 14.92 4.28
C TRP A 65 -0.53 14.55 5.77
N LYS A 66 -0.96 15.48 6.64
CA LYS A 66 -1.18 15.19 8.07
C LYS A 66 -2.19 14.08 8.30
N ALA A 67 -3.30 14.09 7.55
CA ALA A 67 -4.30 13.02 7.63
C ALA A 67 -3.71 11.69 7.17
N ALA A 68 -3.02 11.65 6.04
CA ALA A 68 -2.38 10.44 5.50
C ALA A 68 -1.35 9.84 6.46
N ASP A 69 -0.47 10.67 7.03
CA ASP A 69 0.54 10.22 8.00
C ASP A 69 -0.10 9.69 9.28
N THR A 70 -1.19 10.31 9.74
CA THR A 70 -1.93 9.86 10.93
C THR A 70 -2.58 8.49 10.70
N PHE A 71 -3.28 8.30 9.57
CA PHE A 71 -3.90 7.01 9.24
C PHE A 71 -2.86 5.91 8.99
N ASN A 72 -1.76 6.24 8.30
CA ASN A 72 -0.68 5.30 8.05
C ASN A 72 0.04 4.89 9.34
N GLY A 73 0.27 5.85 10.25
CA GLY A 73 0.75 5.58 11.61
C GLY A 73 -0.19 4.67 12.38
N LEU A 74 -1.50 4.95 12.35
CA LEU A 74 -2.51 4.14 13.03
C LEU A 74 -2.57 2.70 12.51
N MET A 75 -2.40 2.48 11.20
CA MET A 75 -2.32 1.14 10.60
C MET A 75 -0.99 0.44 10.90
N THR A 76 0.11 1.21 10.97
CA THR A 76 1.45 0.68 11.22
C THR A 76 1.63 0.19 12.65
N ILE A 77 1.03 0.86 13.64
CA ILE A 77 1.10 0.48 15.07
C ILE A 77 0.68 -0.98 15.32
N PRO A 78 -0.54 -1.44 14.98
CA PRO A 78 -0.95 -2.82 15.21
C PRO A 78 -0.13 -3.80 14.38
N ASN A 79 0.25 -3.44 13.14
CA ASN A 79 1.07 -4.30 12.29
C ASN A 79 2.48 -4.51 12.86
N MET A 80 3.13 -3.46 13.37
CA MET A 80 4.44 -3.57 14.02
C MET A 80 4.38 -4.34 15.34
N ILE A 81 3.32 -4.18 16.13
CA ILE A 81 3.13 -4.97 17.36
C ILE A 81 2.94 -6.45 17.01
N ALA A 82 2.10 -6.74 16.02
CA ALA A 82 1.89 -8.10 15.55
C ALA A 82 3.20 -8.71 15.02
N LEU A 83 3.95 -7.99 14.20
CA LEU A 83 5.25 -8.44 13.70
C LEU A 83 6.27 -8.64 14.81
N ALA A 84 6.31 -7.77 15.83
CA ALA A 84 7.22 -7.94 16.96
C ALA A 84 6.92 -9.23 17.74
N LEU A 85 5.64 -9.53 17.98
CA LEU A 85 5.20 -10.74 18.66
C LEU A 85 5.40 -12.00 17.79
N LEU A 86 5.04 -11.93 16.51
CA LEU A 86 5.13 -13.04 15.56
C LEU A 86 6.55 -13.26 15.05
N SER A 87 7.48 -12.31 15.23
CA SER A 87 8.86 -12.42 14.73
C SER A 87 9.54 -13.70 15.22
N ARG A 88 9.25 -14.14 16.46
CA ARG A 88 9.79 -15.39 17.02
C ARG A 88 9.22 -16.62 16.29
N GLU A 89 7.90 -16.66 16.10
CA GLU A 89 7.20 -17.76 15.43
C GLU A 89 7.60 -17.85 13.93
N VAL A 90 7.69 -16.70 13.27
CA VAL A 90 8.09 -16.61 11.86
C VAL A 90 9.55 -17.01 11.68
N PHE A 91 10.45 -16.69 12.61
CA PHE A 91 11.84 -17.17 12.57
C PHE A 91 11.96 -18.67 12.81
N GLU A 92 11.14 -19.24 13.71
CA GLU A 92 11.03 -20.68 13.95
C GLU A 92 10.56 -21.42 12.68
N GLU A 93 9.45 -20.98 12.07
CA GLU A 93 8.94 -21.57 10.83
C GLU A 93 9.87 -21.33 9.63
N MET A 94 10.50 -20.15 9.52
CA MET A 94 11.54 -19.91 8.50
C MET A 94 12.72 -20.86 8.66
N LYS A 95 13.13 -21.18 9.89
CA LYS A 95 14.20 -22.14 10.16
C LYS A 95 13.76 -23.54 9.76
N LYS A 96 12.54 -23.95 10.10
CA LYS A 96 11.95 -25.25 9.73
C LYS A 96 11.86 -25.41 8.20
N HIS A 97 11.33 -24.43 7.49
CA HIS A 97 11.25 -24.43 6.03
C HIS A 97 12.63 -24.33 5.34
N ARG A 98 13.57 -23.58 5.91
CA ARG A 98 14.96 -23.50 5.42
C ARG A 98 15.71 -24.81 5.65
N LEU A 99 15.44 -25.53 6.74
CA LEU A 99 16.01 -26.86 7.00
C LEU A 99 15.42 -27.93 6.06
N VAL A 100 14.13 -27.85 5.72
CA VAL A 100 13.51 -28.72 4.70
C VAL A 100 14.12 -28.49 3.31
N LYS A 101 14.33 -27.23 2.90
CA LYS A 101 15.02 -26.91 1.64
C LYS A 101 16.54 -27.18 1.67
N GLY A 102 17.18 -27.04 2.82
CA GLY A 102 18.61 -27.34 3.02
C GLY A 102 18.92 -28.83 3.05
N GLY A 103 18.03 -29.64 3.64
CA GLY A 103 18.09 -31.11 3.61
C GLY A 103 17.87 -31.67 2.20
N ALA A 104 16.99 -31.05 1.41
CA ALA A 104 16.77 -31.41 0.00
C ALA A 104 17.94 -31.02 -0.94
N LYS A 105 18.86 -30.14 -0.50
CA LYS A 105 20.08 -29.81 -1.25
C LYS A 105 21.30 -30.66 -0.87
N SER A 106 21.19 -31.50 0.18
CA SER A 106 22.23 -32.45 0.58
C SER A 106 22.05 -33.85 -0.01
N SER A 107 20.95 -34.07 -0.75
CA SER A 107 20.61 -35.34 -1.40
C SER A 107 20.48 -35.24 -2.93
N LEU A 108 20.94 -34.13 -3.53
CA LEU A 108 21.20 -34.07 -4.97
C LEU A 108 22.65 -34.49 -5.23
N PRO A 109 22.88 -35.51 -6.09
CA PRO A 109 24.21 -35.99 -6.45
C PRO A 109 25.05 -34.92 -7.16
#